data_AF-A0A7Z9GXE2-F1
#
_entry.id   AF-A0A7Z9GXE2-F1
#
_cell.length_a   1.000
_cell.length_b   1.000
_cell.length_c   1.000
_cell.angle_alpha   90.00
_cell.angle_beta   90.00
_cell.angle_gamma   90.00
#
_symmetry.space_group_name_H-M   'P 1'
#
loop_
_entity.id
_entity.type
_entity.pdbx_description
1 polymer ?
#
loop_
_entity_poly.entity_id
_entity_poly.type
_entity_poly.pdbx_seq_one_letter_code
_entity_poly.pdbx_strand_id
1 'polypeptide(L)' 'MSSRRRTGFTLVELLVVITIIGILMGLLLPAVNMVRESARRSQCGNRIRQLALAVNTFHESKERYPGWR' A
#
# COMPACT_ATOMS: atom_id res chain seq x y z
N MET A 1 -27.83 -46.14 -1.45
CA MET A 1 -26.89 -45.13 -1.97
C MET A 1 -27.63 -43.81 -2.15
N SER A 2 -27.44 -42.86 -1.23
CA SER A 2 -28.06 -41.54 -1.32
C SER A 2 -27.32 -40.71 -2.38
N SER A 3 -28.00 -40.42 -3.50
CA SER A 3 -27.47 -39.57 -4.57
C SER A 3 -27.47 -38.12 -4.11
N ARG A 4 -26.29 -37.57 -3.77
CA ARG A 4 -26.14 -36.13 -3.57
C ARG A 4 -26.53 -35.42 -4.86
N ARG A 5 -27.68 -34.73 -4.85
CA ARG A 5 -28.04 -33.78 -5.91
C ARG A 5 -26.92 -32.74 -6.00
N ARG A 6 -26.22 -32.70 -7.13
CA ARG A 6 -25.29 -31.61 -7.42
C ARG A 6 -26.14 -30.36 -7.64
N THR A 7 -26.11 -29.42 -6.70
CA THR A 7 -26.68 -28.09 -6.87
C THR A 7 -25.81 -27.35 -7.88
N GLY A 8 -26.27 -27.28 -9.13
CA GLY A 8 -25.65 -26.43 -10.15
C GLY A 8 -25.83 -24.96 -9.78
N PHE A 9 -24.77 -24.17 -9.90
CA PHE A 9 -24.82 -22.73 -9.71
C PHE A 9 -25.73 -22.13 -10.78
N THR A 10 -26.67 -21.25 -10.38
CA THR A 10 -27.50 -20.55 -11.36
C THR A 10 -26.66 -19.48 -12.06
N LEU A 11 -26.91 -19.24 -13.35
CA LEU A 11 -26.25 -18.16 -14.11
C LEU A 11 -26.42 -16.79 -13.42
N VAL A 12 -27.53 -16.62 -12.72
CA VAL A 12 -27.85 -15.40 -11.94
C VAL A 12 -26.87 -15.21 -10.79
N GLU A 13 -26.56 -16.26 -10.03
CA GLU A 13 -25.60 -16.17 -8.92
C GLU A 13 -24.20 -15.80 -9.42
N LEU A 14 -23.75 -16.33 -10.57
CA LEU A 14 -22.46 -15.94 -11.16
C LEU A 14 -22.46 -14.48 -11.60
N LEU A 15 -23.54 -14.02 -12.24
CA LEU A 15 -23.64 -12.64 -12.72
C LEU A 15 -23.54 -11.63 -11.57
N VAL A 16 -24.29 -11.86 -10.48
CA VAL A 16 -24.30 -10.96 -9.31
C VAL A 16 -22.92 -10.88 -8.66
N VAL A 17 -22.18 -11.99 -8.60
CA VAL A 17 -20.84 -11.97 -8.00
C VAL A 17 -19.87 -11.16 -8.85
N ILE A 18 -19.88 -11.33 -10.17
CA ILE A 18 -18.98 -10.59 -11.07
C ILE A 18 -19.30 -9.09 -11.04
N THR A 19 -20.58 -8.70 -10.98
CA THR A 19 -20.95 -7.28 -10.88
C THR A 19 -20.50 -6.64 -9.57
N ILE A 20 -20.67 -7.33 -8.44
CA ILE A 20 -20.19 -6.84 -7.14
C ILE A 20 -18.66 -6.69 -7.14
N ILE A 21 -17.92 -7.69 -7.62
CA ILE A 21 -16.46 -7.62 -7.70
C ILE A 21 -16.02 -6.48 -8.63
N GLY A 22 -16.69 -6.29 -9.75
CA GLY A 22 -16.40 -5.21 -10.70
C GLY A 22 -16.56 -3.82 -10.08
N ILE A 23 -17.64 -3.58 -9.33
CA ILE A 23 -17.87 -2.32 -8.62
C ILE A 23 -16.78 -2.08 -7.58
N LEU A 24 -16.46 -3.10 -6.76
CA LEU A 24 -15.42 -2.99 -5.74
C LEU A 24 -14.06 -2.70 -6.36
N MET A 25 -13.66 -3.42 -7.42
CA MET A 25 -12.38 -3.21 -8.09
C MET A 25 -12.31 -1.86 -8.81
N GLY A 26 -13.41 -1.39 -9.39
CA GLY A 26 -13.50 -0.06 -10.01
C GLY A 26 -13.18 1.07 -9.03
N LEU A 27 -13.57 0.93 -7.76
CA LEU A 27 -13.25 1.89 -6.70
C LEU A 27 -11.83 1.69 -6.14
N LEU A 28 -11.35 0.45 -6.04
CA LEU A 28 -10.06 0.12 -5.42
C LEU A 28 -8.86 0.47 -6.29
N LEU A 29 -8.92 0.25 -7.60
CA LEU A 29 -7.80 0.48 -8.53
C LEU A 29 -7.25 1.92 -8.49
N PRO A 30 -8.07 2.99 -8.64
CA PRO A 30 -7.56 4.34 -8.57
C PRO A 30 -7.01 4.68 -7.17
N ALA A 31 -7.66 4.20 -6.12
CA ALA A 31 -7.24 4.44 -4.74
C ALA A 31 -5.85 3.86 -4.45
N VAL A 32 -5.55 2.64 -4.94
CA VAL A 32 -4.24 2.00 -4.73
C VAL A 32 -3.11 2.81 -5.38
N ASN A 33 -3.33 3.40 -6.55
CA ASN A 33 -2.32 4.19 -7.23
C ASN A 33 -2.01 5.49 -6.47
N MET A 34 -3.04 6.17 -5.96
CA MET A 34 -2.86 7.36 -5.10
C MET A 34 -2.10 7.03 -3.81
N VAL A 35 -2.42 5.88 -3.19
CA VAL A 35 -1.73 5.41 -1.98
C VAL A 35 -0.25 5.13 -2.26
N ARG A 36 0.09 4.49 -3.39
CA ARG A 36 1.49 4.22 -3.75
C ARG A 36 2.30 5.50 -3.93
N GLU A 37 1.73 6.50 -4.60
CA GLU A 37 2.44 7.75 -4.82
C GLU A 37 2.63 8.54 -3.51
N SER A 38 1.59 8.62 -2.68
CA SER A 38 1.70 9.25 -1.36
C SER A 38 2.66 8.51 -0.42
N ALA A 39 2.70 7.17 -0.48
CA ALA A 39 3.66 6.35 0.27
C ALA A 39 5.10 6.63 -0.18
N ARG A 40 5.36 6.72 -1.51
CA ARG A 40 6.68 7.07 -2.04
C ARG A 40 7.13 8.46 -1.59
N ARG A 41 6.24 9.46 -1.64
CA ARG A 41 6.52 10.83 -1.17
C ARG A 41 6.82 10.84 0.33
N SER A 42 6.01 10.14 1.13
CA SER A 42 6.20 10.03 2.57
C SER A 42 7.51 9.34 2.93
N GLN A 43 7.86 8.25 2.23
CA GLN A 43 9.12 7.54 2.42
C GLN A 43 10.32 8.42 2.07
N CYS A 44 10.28 9.15 0.96
CA CYS A 44 11.34 10.08 0.58
C CYS A 44 11.53 11.19 1.62
N GLY A 45 10.43 11.84 2.04
CA GLY A 45 10.46 12.86 3.09
C GLY A 45 11.02 12.34 4.41
N ASN A 46 10.65 11.12 4.81
CA ASN A 46 11.19 10.50 6.02
C ASN A 46 12.68 10.16 5.90
N ARG A 47 13.17 9.72 4.74
CA ARG A 47 14.61 9.50 4.52
C ARG A 47 15.40 10.79 4.72
N ILE A 48 14.93 11.90 4.16
CA ILE A 48 15.58 13.21 4.33
C ILE A 48 15.56 13.64 5.81
N ARG A 49 14.42 13.49 6.50
CA ARG A 49 14.33 13.77 7.94
C ARG A 49 15.32 12.91 8.73
N GLN A 50 15.43 11.62 8.43
CA GLN A 50 16.37 10.73 9.11
C GLN A 50 17.84 11.12 8.88
N LEU A 51 18.19 11.55 7.67
CA LEU A 51 19.52 12.10 7.36
C LEU A 51 19.80 13.37 8.18
N ALA A 52 18.85 14.32 8.21
CA ALA A 52 19.00 15.55 8.98
C ALA A 52 19.16 15.28 10.48
N LEU A 53 18.35 14.37 11.02
CA LEU A 53 18.48 13.91 12.41
C LEU A 53 19.86 13.30 12.66
N ALA A 54 20.33 12.42 11.79
CA ALA A 54 21.64 11.79 11.93
C ALA A 54 22.79 12.82 11.92
N VAL A 55 22.72 13.83 11.07
CA VAL A 55 23.70 14.92 11.02
C VAL A 55 23.67 15.75 12.31
N ASN A 56 22.48 16.09 12.81
CA ASN A 56 22.33 16.85 14.05
C ASN A 56 22.85 16.07 15.25
N THR A 57 22.50 14.78 15.38
CA THR A 57 23.01 13.90 16.44
C THR A 57 24.53 13.74 16.36
N PHE A 58 25.10 13.68 15.15
CA PHE A 58 26.55 13.66 14.99
C PHE A 58 27.19 14.96 15.47
N HIS A 59 26.62 16.11 15.08
CA HIS A 59 27.10 17.43 15.50
C HIS A 59 27.03 17.61 17.02
N GLU A 60 25.91 17.23 17.65
CA GLU A 60 25.75 17.26 19.11
C GLU A 60 26.79 16.39 19.83
N SER A 61 27.15 15.23 19.26
CA SER A 61 28.10 14.31 19.88
C SER A 61 29.57 14.63 19.59
N LYS A 62 29.88 15.25 18.44
CA LYS A 62 31.25 15.40 17.94
C LYS A 62 31.68 16.86 17.78
N GLU A 63 30.79 17.82 18.06
CA GLU A 63 30.99 19.27 17.93
C GLU A 63 31.49 19.71 16.55
N ARG A 64 31.22 18.90 15.52
CA ARG A 64 31.57 19.17 14.13
C ARG A 64 30.63 18.43 13.20
N TYR A 65 30.48 18.91 11.98
CA TYR A 65 29.66 18.25 10.96
C TYR A 65 30.39 17.06 10.31
N PRO A 66 29.65 16.02 9.85
CA PRO A 66 30.24 14.87 9.19
C PRO A 66 30.91 15.28 7.86
N GLY A 67 32.09 14.73 7.57
CA GLY A 67 32.88 15.06 6.38
C GLY A 67 33.81 16.28 6.51
N TRP A 68 33.74 17.02 7.63
CA TRP A 68 34.72 18.06 7.94
C TRP A 68 36.04 17.42 8.43
N ARG A 69 37.14 17.65 7.71
CA ARG A 69 38.50 17.26 8.09
C ARG A 69 39.37 18.50 8.24
#